data_AF-A0A9P1I5E5-F1
#
_entry.id   AF-A0A9P1I5E5-F1
#
_cell.length_a   1.000
_cell.length_b   1.000
_cell.length_c   1.000
_cell.angle_alpha   90.00
_cell.angle_beta   90.00
_cell.angle_gamma   90.00
#
_symmetry.space_group_name_H-M   'P 1'
#
loop_
_entity.id
_entity.type
_entity.pdbx_description
1 polymer ?
#
loop_
_entity_poly.entity_id
_entity_poly.type
_entity_poly.pdbx_seq_one_letter_code
_entity_poly.pdbx_strand_id
1 'polypeptide(L)'
;MENLYQDELYELCNTKYVTNIEKEGEEIIETIRSVDSFTQNEPLFMPPNLSNEILVDDLVEEFWKNSKIFDDEATFLLASLQSATNEQLKNWQLWKNYYRQSLNWNETSRLTELDLVNYLIRTTNRRPSVLHINCKRLIETDISNTIQKCLTFHPMSGENSLFRVSIKTDMPLQQLLGQLEQLKRNTFGFKVQKGLVTAVLKQDNISHRFSTEDYASYSNYEYLLALPGMCEMSCSVRFKCIIDNNPNVVVNVVFHNEPSRGLLKGRRVRVIDIEQIVRAKKRTYVTFAPKDQHIIHEFEIPEDSLFIPLSRSKKQTIDLLKYMENLKMTIETTK
;
A
#
# COMPACT_ATOMS: atom_id res chain seq x y z
N MET A 1 34.39 -9.04 -20.32
CA MET A 1 33.44 -7.93 -20.56
C MET A 1 32.04 -8.51 -20.58
N GLU A 2 31.55 -8.96 -19.42
CA GLU A 2 30.23 -9.57 -19.25
C GLU A 2 29.93 -9.38 -17.76
N ASN A 3 29.04 -8.44 -17.44
CA ASN A 3 28.38 -8.26 -16.14
C ASN A 3 27.51 -6.99 -16.10
N LEU A 4 27.52 -6.14 -17.13
CA LEU A 4 26.64 -4.96 -17.20
C LEU A 4 25.18 -5.26 -17.61
N TYR A 5 24.89 -6.41 -18.22
CA TYR A 5 23.57 -6.66 -18.83
C TYR A 5 22.48 -7.16 -17.84
N GLN A 6 22.82 -7.66 -16.65
CA GLN A 6 21.83 -8.17 -15.70
C GLN A 6 21.16 -7.08 -14.87
N ASP A 7 21.89 -6.02 -14.51
CA ASP A 7 21.37 -4.93 -13.71
C ASP A 7 20.47 -4.00 -14.55
N GLU A 8 20.80 -3.77 -15.82
CA GLU A 8 19.98 -3.00 -16.77
C GLU A 8 18.63 -3.68 -17.08
N LEU A 9 18.58 -5.02 -17.11
CA LEU A 9 17.34 -5.78 -17.27
C LEU A 9 16.44 -5.73 -16.02
N TYR A 10 17.03 -5.58 -14.83
CA TYR A 10 16.30 -5.40 -13.57
C TYR A 10 15.65 -4.00 -13.49
N GLU A 11 16.31 -2.96 -14.03
CA GLU A 11 15.72 -1.62 -14.17
C GLU A 11 14.61 -1.57 -15.24
N LEU A 12 14.74 -2.34 -16.33
CA LEU A 12 13.71 -2.40 -17.38
C LEU A 12 12.40 -3.07 -16.93
N CYS A 13 12.45 -4.01 -15.98
CA CYS A 13 11.24 -4.66 -15.45
C CYS A 13 10.49 -3.79 -14.41
N ASN A 14 11.17 -2.81 -13.82
CA ASN A 14 10.57 -1.86 -12.88
C ASN A 14 10.08 -0.57 -13.58
N THR A 15 10.40 -0.38 -14.85
CA THR A 15 9.89 0.72 -15.67
C THR A 15 8.61 0.32 -16.42
N LYS A 16 7.58 1.14 -16.19
CA LYS A 16 6.19 1.05 -16.64
C LYS A 16 5.97 0.55 -18.07
N TYR A 17 4.93 -0.28 -18.21
CA TYR A 17 3.97 -0.12 -19.31
C TYR A 17 2.59 0.22 -18.74
N VAL A 18 2.08 1.38 -19.16
CA VAL A 18 0.65 1.72 -19.10
C VAL A 18 -0.01 0.96 -20.23
N THR A 19 -0.86 0.00 -19.90
CA THR A 19 -1.90 -0.47 -20.82
C THR A 19 -3.23 0.01 -20.25
N ASN A 20 -3.86 0.95 -20.97
CA ASN A 20 -5.29 1.21 -20.83
C ASN A 20 -6.01 -0.04 -21.33
N ILE A 21 -6.32 -0.96 -20.42
CA ILE A 21 -7.23 -2.07 -20.70
C ILE A 21 -8.59 -1.68 -20.13
N GLU A 22 -9.39 -1.01 -20.96
CA GLU A 22 -10.83 -1.22 -20.93
C GLU A 22 -11.10 -2.47 -21.77
N LYS A 23 -11.29 -3.61 -21.10
CA LYS A 23 -12.05 -4.74 -21.64
C LYS A 23 -12.99 -5.23 -20.55
N GLU A 24 -14.28 -5.16 -20.88
CA GLU A 24 -15.33 -5.86 -20.15
C GLU A 24 -15.07 -7.37 -20.23
N GLY A 25 -15.09 -8.04 -19.08
CA GLY A 25 -15.35 -9.49 -19.04
C GLY A 25 -14.17 -10.46 -18.89
N GLU A 26 -12.97 -10.05 -18.48
CA GLU A 26 -11.89 -11.01 -18.15
C GLU A 26 -11.44 -10.89 -16.69
N GLU A 27 -11.26 -12.06 -16.05
CA GLU A 27 -10.77 -12.22 -14.69
C GLU A 27 -9.55 -11.33 -14.46
N ILE A 28 -9.66 -10.44 -13.48
CA ILE A 28 -8.54 -9.63 -13.00
C ILE A 28 -7.52 -10.61 -12.42
N ILE A 29 -6.53 -11.01 -13.21
CA ILE A 29 -5.34 -11.67 -12.70
C ILE A 29 -4.58 -10.60 -11.90
N GLU A 30 -4.89 -10.51 -10.61
CA GLU A 30 -4.11 -9.71 -9.68
C GLU A 30 -2.65 -10.16 -9.79
N THR A 31 -1.81 -9.27 -10.31
CA THR A 31 -0.37 -9.51 -10.36
C THR A 31 0.12 -9.51 -8.92
N ILE A 32 0.55 -10.68 -8.44
CA ILE A 32 1.11 -10.90 -7.10
C ILE A 32 2.34 -9.99 -6.97
N ARG A 33 2.18 -8.83 -6.33
CA ARG A 33 3.31 -7.99 -5.94
C ARG A 33 4.10 -8.72 -4.86
N SER A 34 5.42 -8.65 -4.94
CA SER A 34 6.31 -9.10 -3.86
C SER A 34 5.89 -8.46 -2.55
N VAL A 35 5.86 -9.25 -1.48
CA VAL A 35 5.92 -8.73 -0.10
C VAL A 35 7.35 -8.25 0.11
N ASP A 36 7.70 -7.15 -0.55
CA ASP A 36 8.91 -6.42 -0.20
C ASP A 36 8.59 -5.72 1.12
N SER A 37 9.45 -5.98 2.10
CA SER A 37 9.25 -5.60 3.49
C SER A 37 8.81 -4.14 3.66
N PHE A 38 8.01 -3.83 4.68
CA PHE A 38 7.69 -2.45 5.09
C PHE A 38 8.93 -1.55 5.26
N THR A 39 10.10 -2.17 5.50
CA THR A 39 11.41 -1.50 5.65
C THR A 39 12.23 -1.37 4.36
N GLN A 40 11.75 -1.91 3.23
CA GLN A 40 12.28 -1.61 1.90
C GLN A 40 11.33 -0.62 1.24
N ASN A 41 11.69 0.65 1.37
CA ASN A 41 11.00 1.79 0.81
C ASN A 41 10.63 1.58 -0.67
N GLU A 42 9.35 1.60 -0.98
CA GLU A 42 8.91 2.41 -2.10
C GLU A 42 7.80 3.35 -1.65
N PRO A 43 7.97 4.67 -1.76
CA PRO A 43 6.86 5.59 -1.66
C PRO A 43 5.79 5.23 -2.72
N LEU A 44 4.57 5.72 -2.53
CA LEU A 44 3.51 5.65 -3.53
C LEU A 44 4.07 5.96 -4.94
N PHE A 45 3.84 5.05 -5.88
CA PHE A 45 4.38 4.99 -7.25
C PHE A 45 4.52 6.38 -7.93
N MET A 46 5.72 6.72 -8.42
CA MET A 46 6.00 7.93 -9.21
C MET A 46 5.12 8.02 -10.47
N PRO A 47 4.62 9.20 -10.89
CA PRO A 47 4.22 9.46 -12.27
C PRO A 47 5.45 9.47 -13.20
N PRO A 48 5.34 9.10 -14.49
CA PRO A 48 6.52 8.84 -15.34
C PRO A 48 7.31 10.09 -15.77
N ASN A 49 6.84 11.32 -15.49
CA ASN A 49 7.30 12.51 -16.20
C ASN A 49 8.02 13.56 -15.34
N LEU A 50 8.69 13.19 -14.25
CA LEU A 50 9.41 14.15 -13.40
C LEU A 50 10.81 13.64 -13.05
N SER A 51 11.66 13.54 -14.07
CA SER A 51 13.12 13.43 -13.93
C SER A 51 13.69 14.83 -13.74
N ASN A 52 13.85 15.28 -12.50
CA ASN A 52 14.83 16.30 -12.15
C ASN A 52 15.24 16.05 -10.70
N GLU A 53 16.43 15.47 -10.56
CA GLU A 53 17.15 15.32 -9.31
C GLU A 53 17.62 16.69 -8.84
N ILE A 54 16.96 17.22 -7.82
CA ILE A 54 17.53 18.22 -6.94
C ILE A 54 17.71 17.50 -5.60
N LEU A 55 18.92 17.57 -5.02
CA LEU A 55 19.22 17.08 -3.68
C LEU A 55 18.35 17.87 -2.69
N VAL A 56 17.34 17.21 -2.13
CA VAL A 56 16.21 17.79 -1.36
C VAL A 56 16.56 18.05 0.12
N ASP A 57 17.73 17.63 0.58
CA ASP A 57 18.06 17.64 2.01
C ASP A 57 18.19 19.08 2.56
N ASP A 58 18.68 20.03 1.77
CA ASP A 58 18.90 21.42 2.24
C ASP A 58 17.61 22.24 2.32
N LEU A 59 16.68 22.08 1.36
CA LEU A 59 15.40 22.81 1.32
C LEU A 59 14.44 22.39 2.44
N VAL A 60 14.52 21.11 2.82
CA VAL A 60 13.73 20.57 3.93
C VAL A 60 14.28 21.15 5.22
N GLU A 61 15.59 21.02 5.49
CA GLU A 61 16.22 21.57 6.71
C GLU A 61 15.96 23.07 6.93
N GLU A 62 15.96 23.87 5.87
CA GLU A 62 15.76 25.32 5.98
C GLU A 62 14.31 25.71 6.32
N PHE A 63 13.32 24.92 5.85
CA PHE A 63 11.92 25.04 6.28
C PHE A 63 11.72 24.64 7.75
N TRP A 64 12.49 23.63 8.23
CA TRP A 64 12.44 23.13 9.61
C TRP A 64 13.19 24.00 10.64
N LYS A 65 14.29 24.64 10.26
CA LYS A 65 15.06 25.52 11.17
C LYS A 65 14.26 26.73 11.65
N ASN A 66 13.28 27.17 10.87
CA ASN A 66 12.43 28.34 11.19
C ASN A 66 11.16 27.99 11.99
N SER A 67 10.92 26.72 12.31
CA SER A 67 9.62 26.24 12.84
C SER A 67 9.67 25.67 14.27
N LYS A 68 10.54 26.23 15.13
CA LYS A 68 10.61 25.99 16.60
C LYS A 68 9.35 26.37 17.40
N ILE A 69 8.18 26.47 16.77
CA ILE A 69 6.92 26.90 17.39
C ILE A 69 6.05 25.70 17.80
N PHE A 70 6.30 24.51 17.24
CA PHE A 70 5.47 23.33 17.49
C PHE A 70 6.30 22.23 18.18
N ASP A 71 5.84 21.82 19.36
CA ASP A 71 6.40 20.68 20.10
C ASP A 71 5.90 19.32 19.55
N ASP A 72 4.88 19.32 18.67
CA ASP A 72 4.26 18.10 18.13
C ASP A 72 4.37 18.08 16.59
N GLU A 73 5.02 17.04 16.04
CA GLU A 73 5.35 16.96 14.62
C GLU A 73 4.11 16.78 13.72
N ALA A 74 3.05 16.13 14.22
CA ALA A 74 1.80 15.96 13.48
C ALA A 74 1.03 17.28 13.38
N THR A 75 1.06 18.09 14.45
CA THR A 75 0.50 19.43 14.49
C THR A 75 1.24 20.37 13.53
N PHE A 76 2.57 20.26 13.50
CA PHE A 76 3.39 21.01 12.54
C PHE A 76 3.05 20.66 11.09
N LEU A 77 2.93 19.37 10.75
CA LEU A 77 2.54 18.95 9.41
C LEU A 77 1.14 19.48 9.06
N LEU A 78 0.19 19.39 9.98
CA LEU A 78 -1.16 19.92 9.77
C LEU A 78 -1.13 21.43 9.49
N ALA A 79 -0.39 22.21 10.27
CA ALA A 79 -0.23 23.65 10.06
C ALA A 79 0.45 23.96 8.72
N SER A 80 1.46 23.17 8.34
CA SER A 80 2.16 23.28 7.05
C SER A 80 1.21 23.03 5.87
N LEU A 81 0.36 22.00 5.97
CA LEU A 81 -0.65 21.70 4.95
C LEU A 81 -1.70 22.82 4.83
N GLN A 82 -2.12 23.38 5.97
CA GLN A 82 -3.12 24.45 6.01
C GLN A 82 -2.60 25.77 5.45
N SER A 83 -1.31 26.06 5.63
CA SER A 83 -0.65 27.28 5.15
C SER A 83 -0.09 27.15 3.72
N ALA A 84 0.09 25.94 3.21
CA ALA A 84 0.61 25.69 1.87
C ALA A 84 -0.30 26.27 0.77
N THR A 85 0.32 26.86 -0.25
CA THR A 85 -0.36 27.27 -1.47
C THR A 85 -0.74 26.05 -2.32
N ASN A 86 -1.68 26.22 -3.25
CA ASN A 86 -2.06 25.14 -4.17
C ASN A 86 -0.88 24.64 -5.02
N GLU A 87 0.07 25.52 -5.36
CA GLU A 87 1.28 25.14 -6.09
C GLU A 87 2.21 24.29 -5.23
N GLN A 88 2.39 24.65 -3.95
CA GLN A 88 3.18 23.87 -3.00
C GLN A 88 2.56 22.50 -2.76
N LEU A 89 1.23 22.41 -2.60
CA LEU A 89 0.54 21.13 -2.43
C LEU A 89 0.70 20.21 -3.66
N LYS A 90 0.85 20.78 -4.86
CA LYS A 90 1.11 20.04 -6.11
C LYS A 90 2.59 19.67 -6.29
N ASN A 91 3.49 20.30 -5.54
CA ASN A 91 4.91 19.96 -5.58
C ASN A 91 5.20 18.68 -4.80
N TRP A 92 5.20 17.55 -5.50
CA TRP A 92 5.55 16.23 -4.97
C TRP A 92 6.86 16.20 -4.16
N GLN A 93 7.88 16.96 -4.57
CA GLN A 93 9.19 16.91 -3.92
C GLN A 93 9.16 17.36 -2.46
N LEU A 94 8.22 18.25 -2.10
CA LEU A 94 8.02 18.68 -0.71
C LEU A 94 7.42 17.57 0.14
N TRP A 95 6.52 16.76 -0.44
CA TRP A 95 5.69 15.83 0.32
C TRP A 95 6.22 14.39 0.33
N LYS A 96 7.09 14.02 -0.63
CA LYS A 96 7.57 12.65 -0.84
C LYS A 96 8.26 12.00 0.38
N ASN A 97 8.91 12.81 1.20
CA ASN A 97 9.73 12.32 2.32
C ASN A 97 8.95 12.18 3.63
N TYR A 98 7.70 12.63 3.71
CA TYR A 98 6.95 12.66 4.97
C TYR A 98 6.70 11.27 5.55
N TYR A 99 6.59 10.23 4.73
CA TYR A 99 6.53 8.87 5.24
C TYR A 99 7.78 8.54 6.08
N ARG A 100 8.98 8.76 5.54
CA ARG A 100 10.24 8.52 6.25
C ARG A 100 10.40 9.39 7.48
N GLN A 101 9.99 10.66 7.41
CA GLN A 101 10.02 11.57 8.56
C GLN A 101 9.07 11.11 9.67
N SER A 102 7.85 10.69 9.31
CA SER A 102 6.84 10.23 10.26
C SER A 102 7.16 8.90 10.95
N LEU A 103 8.06 8.09 10.36
CA LEU A 103 8.65 6.94 11.07
C LEU A 103 9.51 7.36 12.27
N ASN A 104 10.04 8.59 12.28
CA ASN A 104 10.92 9.11 13.32
C ASN A 104 10.22 10.06 14.29
N TRP A 105 8.93 10.34 14.10
CA TRP A 105 8.15 11.15 15.04
C TRP A 105 8.16 10.52 16.43
N ASN A 106 8.53 11.32 17.43
CA ASN A 106 8.62 10.87 18.81
C ASN A 106 7.69 11.67 19.73
N GLU A 107 7.39 12.91 19.36
CA GLU A 107 6.68 13.89 20.18
C GLU A 107 5.20 14.05 19.77
N THR A 108 4.65 13.08 19.02
CA THR A 108 3.22 13.07 18.66
C THR A 108 2.32 12.49 19.75
N SER A 109 1.08 13.00 19.81
CA SER A 109 -0.02 12.44 20.59
C SER A 109 -1.06 11.73 19.71
N ARG A 110 -1.93 10.90 20.34
CA ARG A 110 -3.06 10.27 19.62
C ARG A 110 -4.00 11.32 19.02
N LEU A 111 -4.28 12.40 19.74
CA LEU A 111 -5.23 13.42 19.31
C LEU A 111 -4.71 14.18 18.08
N THR A 112 -3.44 14.57 18.09
CA THR A 112 -2.81 15.33 17.01
C THR A 112 -2.63 14.49 15.74
N GLU A 113 -2.24 13.22 15.86
CA GLU A 113 -2.23 12.28 14.72
C GLU A 113 -3.65 12.08 14.15
N LEU A 114 -4.66 11.93 15.02
CA LEU A 114 -6.05 11.74 14.60
C LEU A 114 -6.61 12.98 13.90
N ASP A 115 -6.29 14.19 14.38
CA ASP A 115 -6.70 15.45 13.76
C ASP A 115 -6.06 15.63 12.38
N LEU A 116 -4.78 15.32 12.24
CA LEU A 116 -4.10 15.31 10.95
C LEU A 116 -4.76 14.35 9.96
N VAL A 117 -5.01 13.09 10.37
CA VAL A 117 -5.67 12.09 9.51
C VAL A 117 -7.08 12.52 9.13
N ASN A 118 -7.85 13.05 10.08
CA ASN A 118 -9.20 13.53 9.84
C ASN A 118 -9.24 14.71 8.86
N TYR A 119 -8.29 15.64 9.00
CA TYR A 119 -8.12 16.74 8.06
C TYR A 119 -7.86 16.18 6.66
N LEU A 120 -6.81 15.37 6.51
CA LEU A 120 -6.39 14.81 5.23
C LEU A 120 -7.50 14.02 4.53
N ILE A 121 -8.31 13.24 5.24
CA ILE A 121 -9.44 12.51 4.65
C ILE A 121 -10.49 13.46 4.08
N ARG A 122 -10.75 14.58 4.76
CA ARG A 122 -11.82 15.53 4.41
C ARG A 122 -11.40 16.57 3.36
N THR A 123 -10.11 16.83 3.21
CA THR A 123 -9.59 17.95 2.41
C THR A 123 -8.85 17.48 1.15
N THR A 124 -9.51 16.67 0.31
CA THR A 124 -8.88 16.14 -0.92
C THR A 124 -8.34 17.20 -1.89
N ASN A 125 -8.93 18.40 -1.89
CA ASN A 125 -8.53 19.57 -2.69
C ASN A 125 -7.49 20.46 -2.00
N ARG A 126 -7.15 20.18 -0.73
CA ARG A 126 -6.21 20.93 0.10
C ARG A 126 -5.23 19.97 0.79
N ARG A 127 -4.89 18.89 0.10
CA ARG A 127 -3.84 17.94 0.48
C ARG A 127 -2.98 17.61 -0.74
N PRO A 128 -1.74 17.12 -0.53
CA PRO A 128 -0.90 16.67 -1.63
C PRO A 128 -1.57 15.57 -2.46
N SER A 129 -1.31 15.54 -3.76
CA SER A 129 -1.87 14.53 -4.66
C SER A 129 -1.50 13.11 -4.23
N VAL A 130 -0.32 12.96 -3.64
CA VAL A 130 0.20 11.72 -3.10
C VAL A 130 0.82 12.03 -1.74
N LEU A 131 0.28 11.43 -0.67
CA LEU A 131 0.82 11.58 0.67
C LEU A 131 0.72 10.25 1.42
N HIS A 132 1.81 9.87 2.06
CA HIS A 132 1.89 8.72 2.94
C HIS A 132 2.47 9.15 4.28
N ILE A 133 1.75 8.88 5.37
CA ILE A 133 2.18 9.15 6.73
C ILE A 133 2.11 7.88 7.58
N ASN A 134 3.00 7.77 8.55
CA ASN A 134 3.01 6.71 9.56
C ASN A 134 2.57 7.30 10.91
N CYS A 135 1.55 6.71 11.51
CA CYS A 135 1.01 7.08 12.80
C CYS A 135 1.36 6.01 13.84
N LYS A 136 1.89 6.43 14.99
CA LYS A 136 2.36 5.52 16.06
C LYS A 136 1.42 5.48 17.26
N ARG A 137 0.54 6.48 17.41
CA ARG A 137 -0.28 6.70 18.61
C ARG A 137 -1.76 6.36 18.40
N LEU A 138 -2.19 6.15 17.16
CA LEU A 138 -3.54 5.69 16.84
C LEU A 138 -3.78 4.27 17.37
N ILE A 139 -5.00 4.01 17.85
CA ILE A 139 -5.39 2.72 18.47
C ILE A 139 -6.38 1.95 17.60
N GLU A 140 -6.79 0.76 18.05
CA GLU A 140 -7.67 -0.14 17.31
C GLU A 140 -9.01 0.49 16.90
N THR A 141 -9.58 1.34 17.76
CA THR A 141 -10.85 2.02 17.47
C THR A 141 -10.69 3.14 16.43
N ASP A 142 -9.49 3.69 16.27
CA ASP A 142 -9.23 4.73 15.27
C ASP A 142 -9.16 4.12 13.86
N ILE A 143 -8.71 2.87 13.73
CA ILE A 143 -8.61 2.15 12.45
C ILE A 143 -9.99 2.03 11.78
N SER A 144 -10.97 1.46 12.48
CA SER A 144 -12.33 1.27 11.93
C SER A 144 -13.00 2.61 11.61
N ASN A 145 -12.85 3.61 12.49
CA ASN A 145 -13.33 4.96 12.27
C ASN A 145 -12.68 5.64 11.05
N THR A 146 -11.37 5.43 10.85
CA THR A 146 -10.62 5.97 9.72
C THR A 146 -11.09 5.35 8.41
N ILE A 147 -11.25 4.02 8.36
CA ILE A 147 -11.81 3.31 7.19
C ILE A 147 -13.21 3.86 6.85
N GLN A 148 -14.08 3.97 7.85
CA GLN A 148 -15.44 4.47 7.67
C GLN A 148 -15.45 5.93 7.14
N LYS A 149 -14.63 6.81 7.73
CA LYS A 149 -14.50 8.21 7.27
C LYS A 149 -13.98 8.29 5.85
N CYS A 150 -12.98 7.47 5.49
CA CYS A 150 -12.45 7.40 4.14
C CYS A 150 -13.53 7.04 3.12
N LEU A 151 -14.41 6.09 3.43
CA LEU A 151 -15.47 5.59 2.53
C LEU A 151 -16.66 6.55 2.39
N THR A 152 -17.08 7.13 3.51
CA THR A 152 -18.23 8.04 3.58
C THR A 152 -17.90 9.47 3.12
N PHE A 153 -16.61 9.76 2.87
CA PHE A 153 -16.16 11.02 2.31
C PHE A 153 -16.66 11.22 0.87
N HIS A 154 -17.37 12.32 0.60
CA HIS A 154 -17.82 12.67 -0.74
C HIS A 154 -16.90 13.73 -1.35
N PRO A 155 -16.13 13.40 -2.42
CA PRO A 155 -15.25 14.37 -3.03
C PRO A 155 -16.03 15.53 -3.67
N MET A 156 -15.68 16.76 -3.29
CA MET A 156 -16.01 17.93 -4.10
C MET A 156 -15.16 17.86 -5.37
N SER A 157 -15.79 18.02 -6.53
CA SER A 157 -15.25 17.68 -7.85
C SER A 157 -13.82 18.20 -8.13
N GLY A 158 -13.01 17.39 -8.82
CA GLY A 158 -11.98 17.92 -9.74
C GLY A 158 -10.60 17.27 -9.68
N GLU A 159 -10.21 16.63 -8.57
CA GLU A 159 -8.83 16.19 -8.39
C GLU A 159 -8.72 14.72 -7.98
N ASN A 160 -7.74 14.03 -8.57
CA ASN A 160 -7.33 12.70 -8.13
C ASN A 160 -6.42 12.86 -6.92
N SER A 161 -6.64 12.08 -5.87
CA SER A 161 -5.73 12.07 -4.74
C SER A 161 -5.56 10.67 -4.16
N LEU A 162 -4.36 10.43 -3.65
CA LEU A 162 -3.96 9.19 -3.03
C LEU A 162 -3.38 9.50 -1.66
N PHE A 163 -4.11 9.12 -0.62
CA PHE A 163 -3.68 9.29 0.76
C PHE A 163 -3.54 7.92 1.41
N ARG A 164 -2.39 7.67 2.02
CA ARG A 164 -2.13 6.46 2.80
C ARG A 164 -1.74 6.82 4.22
N VAL A 165 -2.32 6.13 5.19
CA VAL A 165 -1.88 6.15 6.58
C VAL A 165 -1.47 4.73 6.99
N SER A 166 -0.27 4.58 7.52
CA SER A 166 0.22 3.35 8.15
C SER A 166 0.04 3.47 9.65
N ILE A 167 -0.62 2.48 10.27
CA ILE A 167 -0.91 2.46 11.71
C ILE A 167 -0.26 1.21 12.29
N LYS A 168 0.73 1.39 13.17
CA LYS A 168 1.28 0.28 13.93
C LYS A 168 0.25 -0.21 14.95
N THR A 169 0.05 -1.51 15.04
CA THR A 169 -0.96 -2.11 15.93
C THR A 169 -0.48 -3.44 16.52
N ASP A 170 -1.08 -3.86 17.63
CA ASP A 170 -0.93 -5.22 18.15
C ASP A 170 -2.09 -6.14 17.72
N MET A 171 -3.13 -5.58 17.08
CA MET A 171 -4.32 -6.26 16.61
C MET A 171 -3.99 -7.45 15.68
N PRO A 172 -4.49 -8.67 15.95
CA PRO A 172 -4.39 -9.79 15.00
C PRO A 172 -5.38 -9.61 13.84
N LEU A 173 -5.12 -10.30 12.72
CA LEU A 173 -5.94 -10.27 11.52
C LEU A 173 -7.41 -10.61 11.82
N GLN A 174 -7.64 -11.61 12.68
CA GLN A 174 -9.00 -12.03 13.07
C GLN A 174 -9.81 -10.87 13.67
N GLN A 175 -9.17 -10.00 14.47
CA GLN A 175 -9.84 -8.83 15.05
C GLN A 175 -10.12 -7.76 13.98
N LEU A 176 -9.22 -7.53 13.02
CA LEU A 176 -9.47 -6.63 11.89
C LEU A 176 -10.64 -7.12 11.03
N LEU A 177 -10.72 -8.42 10.75
CA LEU A 177 -11.87 -9.01 10.04
C LEU A 177 -13.18 -8.78 10.80
N GLY A 178 -13.17 -8.93 12.12
CA GLY A 178 -14.31 -8.60 12.98
C GLY A 178 -14.74 -7.14 12.86
N GLN A 179 -13.79 -6.19 12.81
CA GLN A 179 -14.08 -4.77 12.62
C GLN A 179 -14.66 -4.48 11.22
N LEU A 180 -14.12 -5.08 10.16
CA LEU A 180 -14.63 -4.92 8.79
C LEU A 180 -16.05 -5.48 8.65
N GLU A 181 -16.36 -6.62 9.28
CA GLU A 181 -17.72 -7.17 9.32
C GLU A 181 -18.68 -6.28 10.13
N GLN A 182 -18.22 -5.68 11.22
CA GLN A 182 -19.03 -4.71 11.97
C GLN A 182 -19.32 -3.45 11.13
N LEU A 183 -18.32 -2.93 10.40
CA LEU A 183 -18.51 -1.81 9.47
C LEU A 183 -19.52 -2.14 8.38
N LYS A 184 -19.49 -3.37 7.85
CA LYS A 184 -20.45 -3.87 6.86
C LYS A 184 -21.88 -3.91 7.37
N ARG A 185 -22.08 -4.27 8.64
CA ARG A 185 -23.41 -4.25 9.27
C ARG A 185 -23.90 -2.82 9.52
N ASN A 186 -23.00 -1.91 9.88
CA ASN A 186 -23.35 -0.56 10.32
C ASN A 186 -23.39 0.48 9.18
N THR A 187 -22.80 0.18 8.03
CA THR A 187 -22.66 1.13 6.91
C THR A 187 -23.40 0.60 5.69
N PHE A 188 -24.49 1.27 5.33
CA PHE A 188 -25.30 0.88 4.17
C PHE A 188 -24.49 0.93 2.87
N GLY A 189 -24.59 -0.13 2.05
CA GLY A 189 -23.90 -0.24 0.77
C GLY A 189 -22.40 -0.53 0.86
N PHE A 190 -21.85 -0.75 2.07
CA PHE A 190 -20.44 -1.14 2.23
C PHE A 190 -20.19 -2.56 1.73
N LYS A 191 -19.13 -2.71 0.92
CA LYS A 191 -18.68 -4.00 0.40
C LYS A 191 -17.18 -4.14 0.58
N VAL A 192 -16.77 -5.32 1.03
CA VAL A 192 -15.38 -5.79 1.00
C VAL A 192 -15.25 -6.74 -0.17
N GLN A 193 -14.42 -6.42 -1.16
CA GLN A 193 -14.10 -7.33 -2.26
C GLN A 193 -13.14 -8.42 -1.77
N LYS A 194 -13.10 -9.57 -2.48
CA LYS A 194 -12.22 -10.71 -2.16
C LYS A 194 -10.81 -10.20 -1.84
N GLY A 195 -10.27 -10.67 -0.72
CA GLY A 195 -8.92 -10.34 -0.29
C GLY A 195 -7.93 -11.41 -0.71
N LEU A 196 -6.68 -11.01 -0.92
CA LEU A 196 -5.57 -11.93 -1.17
C LEU A 196 -4.62 -11.88 0.02
N VAL A 197 -4.29 -13.05 0.56
CA VAL A 197 -3.17 -13.21 1.47
C VAL A 197 -1.93 -13.57 0.66
N THR A 198 -0.85 -12.84 0.88
CA THR A 198 0.47 -13.17 0.33
C THR A 198 1.45 -13.33 1.48
N ALA A 199 2.38 -14.27 1.35
CA ALA A 199 3.43 -14.46 2.32
C ALA A 199 4.76 -14.78 1.64
N VAL A 200 5.84 -14.39 2.31
CA VAL A 200 7.20 -14.64 1.87
C VAL A 200 8.01 -15.19 3.03
N LEU A 201 8.63 -16.34 2.82
CA LEU A 201 9.62 -16.93 3.71
C LEU A 201 10.99 -16.81 3.04
N LYS A 202 11.96 -16.26 3.77
CA LYS A 202 13.36 -16.21 3.33
C LYS A 202 14.15 -17.21 4.16
N GLN A 203 14.65 -18.27 3.54
CA GLN A 203 15.50 -19.30 4.15
C GLN A 203 16.73 -19.48 3.28
N ASP A 204 17.93 -19.43 3.87
CA ASP A 204 19.20 -19.72 3.18
C ASP A 204 19.40 -18.98 1.84
N ASN A 205 19.06 -17.68 1.80
CA ASN A 205 19.05 -16.81 0.60
C ASN A 205 18.03 -17.20 -0.50
N ILE A 206 17.19 -18.21 -0.26
CA ILE A 206 16.07 -18.58 -1.12
C ILE A 206 14.79 -17.93 -0.59
N SER A 207 14.02 -17.31 -1.49
CA SER A 207 12.73 -16.71 -1.17
C SER A 207 11.60 -17.57 -1.72
N HIS A 208 10.83 -18.15 -0.80
CA HIS A 208 9.60 -18.88 -1.09
C HIS A 208 8.41 -17.95 -0.98
N ARG A 209 7.54 -17.97 -2.01
CA ARG A 209 6.33 -17.15 -2.07
C ARG A 209 5.11 -18.04 -1.89
N PHE A 210 4.17 -17.56 -1.09
CA PHE A 210 2.93 -18.26 -0.78
C PHE A 210 1.73 -17.33 -0.99
N SER A 211 0.58 -17.90 -1.33
CA SER A 211 -0.67 -17.12 -1.41
C SER A 211 -1.90 -17.97 -1.08
N THR A 212 -2.97 -17.30 -0.66
CA THR A 212 -4.33 -17.87 -0.59
C THR A 212 -5.37 -16.76 -0.72
N GLU A 213 -6.50 -17.04 -1.36
CA GLU A 213 -7.67 -16.15 -1.38
C GLU A 213 -8.54 -16.32 -0.12
N ASP A 214 -8.39 -17.42 0.62
CA ASP A 214 -9.17 -17.69 1.83
C ASP A 214 -8.49 -17.08 3.06
N TYR A 215 -8.58 -15.75 3.13
CA TYR A 215 -8.07 -14.94 4.24
C TYR A 215 -8.78 -15.22 5.57
N ALA A 216 -10.03 -15.73 5.53
CA ALA A 216 -10.81 -16.04 6.71
C ALA A 216 -10.23 -17.27 7.42
N SER A 217 -10.00 -18.35 6.67
CA SER A 217 -9.32 -19.54 7.20
C SER A 217 -7.91 -19.22 7.64
N TYR A 218 -7.16 -18.44 6.85
CA TYR A 218 -5.78 -18.05 7.19
C TYR A 218 -5.69 -17.30 8.52
N SER A 219 -6.68 -16.47 8.85
CA SER A 219 -6.70 -15.72 10.13
C SER A 219 -6.64 -16.64 11.36
N ASN A 220 -7.14 -17.87 11.26
CA ASN A 220 -7.06 -18.86 12.33
C ASN A 220 -5.66 -19.46 12.50
N TYR A 221 -4.78 -19.35 11.49
CA TYR A 221 -3.42 -19.86 11.52
C TYR A 221 -2.37 -18.77 11.79
N GLU A 222 -2.75 -17.49 11.78
CA GLU A 222 -1.81 -16.36 11.94
C GLU A 222 -0.96 -16.48 13.22
N TYR A 223 -1.53 -17.02 14.29
CA TYR A 223 -0.82 -17.20 15.57
C TYR A 223 0.41 -18.11 15.47
N LEU A 224 0.43 -19.04 14.51
CA LEU A 224 1.57 -19.95 14.29
C LEU A 224 2.83 -19.17 13.92
N LEU A 225 2.68 -18.02 13.28
CA LEU A 225 3.81 -17.16 12.89
C LEU A 225 4.50 -16.51 14.09
N ALA A 226 3.84 -16.45 15.24
CA ALA A 226 4.39 -15.94 16.49
C ALA A 226 5.12 -17.01 17.31
N LEU A 227 5.09 -18.27 16.88
CA LEU A 227 5.80 -19.35 17.57
C LEU A 227 7.32 -19.25 17.36
N PRO A 228 8.13 -19.62 18.37
CA PRO A 228 9.59 -19.66 18.23
C PRO A 228 10.02 -20.52 17.03
N GLY A 229 10.96 -20.01 16.22
CA GLY A 229 11.43 -20.68 15.00
C GLY A 229 10.61 -20.38 13.73
N MET A 230 9.42 -19.78 13.86
CA MET A 230 8.53 -19.45 12.72
C MET A 230 8.42 -17.95 12.45
N CYS A 231 9.17 -17.14 13.20
CA CYS A 231 9.08 -15.68 13.12
C CYS A 231 9.51 -15.09 11.77
N GLU A 232 10.21 -15.82 10.90
CA GLU A 232 10.85 -15.25 9.70
C GLU A 232 9.93 -15.02 8.50
N MET A 233 8.72 -15.60 8.51
CA MET A 233 7.75 -15.38 7.44
C MET A 233 7.10 -13.99 7.57
N SER A 234 7.13 -13.20 6.50
CA SER A 234 6.37 -11.96 6.34
C SER A 234 5.06 -12.24 5.62
N CYS A 235 3.95 -11.74 6.15
CA CYS A 235 2.63 -11.92 5.56
C CYS A 235 1.93 -10.58 5.37
N SER A 236 1.12 -10.48 4.30
CA SER A 236 0.22 -9.36 4.10
C SER A 236 -1.15 -9.83 3.63
N VAL A 237 -2.21 -9.13 4.07
CA VAL A 237 -3.58 -9.36 3.61
C VAL A 237 -4.15 -8.06 3.10
N ARG A 238 -4.63 -8.06 1.85
CA ARG A 238 -5.22 -6.87 1.23
C ARG A 238 -6.73 -7.02 1.12
N PHE A 239 -7.43 -5.98 1.54
CA PHE A 239 -8.87 -5.82 1.36
C PHE A 239 -9.13 -4.59 0.51
N LYS A 240 -10.06 -4.70 -0.42
CA LYS A 240 -10.58 -3.55 -1.15
C LYS A 240 -12.00 -3.25 -0.69
N CYS A 241 -12.15 -2.12 -0.04
CA CYS A 241 -13.40 -1.63 0.51
C CYS A 241 -14.00 -0.56 -0.40
N ILE A 242 -15.30 -0.69 -0.68
CA ILE A 242 -16.09 0.25 -1.48
C ILE A 242 -17.44 0.50 -0.80
N ILE A 243 -18.10 1.59 -1.20
CA ILE A 243 -19.49 1.86 -0.82
C ILE A 243 -20.29 2.20 -2.08
N ASP A 244 -21.45 1.56 -2.25
CA ASP A 244 -22.23 1.61 -3.50
C ASP A 244 -22.59 3.04 -3.94
N ASN A 245 -22.87 3.92 -2.97
CA ASN A 245 -23.29 5.29 -3.23
C ASN A 245 -22.11 6.26 -3.49
N ASN A 246 -20.86 5.78 -3.50
CA ASN A 246 -19.67 6.62 -3.70
C ASN A 246 -18.62 5.93 -4.59
N PRO A 247 -18.87 5.79 -5.90
CA PRO A 247 -17.97 5.06 -6.81
C PRO A 247 -16.62 5.75 -7.05
N ASN A 248 -16.49 7.02 -6.65
CA ASN A 248 -15.27 7.81 -6.84
C ASN A 248 -14.23 7.59 -5.74
N VAL A 249 -14.60 6.85 -4.68
CA VAL A 249 -13.71 6.56 -3.56
C VAL A 249 -13.53 5.07 -3.42
N VAL A 250 -12.27 4.64 -3.42
CA VAL A 250 -11.87 3.26 -3.11
C VAL A 250 -10.95 3.30 -1.91
N VAL A 251 -11.17 2.42 -0.94
CA VAL A 251 -10.29 2.30 0.22
C VAL A 251 -9.64 0.94 0.22
N ASN A 252 -8.32 0.90 0.09
CA ASN A 252 -7.55 -0.33 0.26
C ASN A 252 -7.09 -0.40 1.72
N VAL A 253 -7.35 -1.53 2.37
CA VAL A 253 -6.87 -1.82 3.72
C VAL A 253 -5.87 -2.97 3.61
N VAL A 254 -4.62 -2.76 4.00
CA VAL A 254 -3.60 -3.79 3.96
C VAL A 254 -3.10 -4.07 5.36
N PHE A 255 -3.28 -5.30 5.82
CA PHE A 255 -2.72 -5.79 7.06
C PHE A 255 -1.35 -6.41 6.78
N HIS A 256 -0.31 -5.90 7.42
CA HIS A 256 1.04 -6.43 7.39
C HIS A 256 1.36 -7.09 8.72
N ASN A 257 1.97 -8.28 8.66
CA ASN A 257 2.50 -8.97 9.81
C ASN A 257 3.91 -9.48 9.48
N GLU A 258 4.92 -8.79 10.00
CA GLU A 258 6.32 -9.02 9.65
C GLU A 258 7.18 -9.35 10.88
N PRO A 259 8.27 -10.13 10.74
CA PRO A 259 9.32 -10.20 11.77
C PRO A 259 9.87 -8.81 12.09
N SER A 260 10.07 -8.54 13.37
CA SER A 260 10.85 -7.39 13.80
C SER A 260 12.32 -7.58 13.42
N ARG A 261 12.92 -6.56 12.77
CA ARG A 261 14.35 -6.52 12.48
C ARG A 261 15.09 -5.81 13.62
N GLY A 262 16.35 -6.18 13.87
CA GLY A 262 17.22 -5.51 14.84
C GLY A 262 17.14 -6.07 16.27
N LEU A 263 17.25 -5.21 17.29
CA LEU A 263 17.39 -5.60 18.72
C LEU A 263 16.18 -6.38 19.30
N LEU A 264 15.05 -6.44 18.58
CA LEU A 264 13.83 -7.14 18.98
C LEU A 264 13.63 -8.46 18.21
N LYS A 265 14.73 -9.16 17.85
CA LYS A 265 14.66 -10.47 17.18
C LYS A 265 13.69 -11.40 17.94
N GLY A 266 12.74 -11.97 17.21
CA GLY A 266 11.71 -12.86 17.75
C GLY A 266 10.37 -12.19 18.06
N ARG A 267 10.25 -10.86 18.00
CA ARG A 267 8.95 -10.17 18.02
C ARG A 267 8.42 -9.96 16.60
N ARG A 268 7.10 -9.78 16.49
CA ARG A 268 6.45 -9.43 15.23
C ARG A 268 5.96 -7.99 15.29
N VAL A 269 5.95 -7.33 14.14
CA VAL A 269 5.41 -5.98 13.96
C VAL A 269 4.20 -6.12 13.05
N ARG A 270 3.05 -5.65 13.53
CA ARG A 270 1.85 -5.53 12.72
C ARG A 270 1.58 -4.08 12.38
N VAL A 271 1.24 -3.84 11.13
CA VAL A 271 0.91 -2.52 10.59
C VAL A 271 -0.33 -2.66 9.73
N ILE A 272 -1.27 -1.73 9.86
CA ILE A 272 -2.42 -1.61 8.97
C ILE A 272 -2.24 -0.35 8.15
N ASP A 273 -2.15 -0.54 6.83
CA ASP A 273 -2.19 0.56 5.87
C ASP A 273 -3.64 0.79 5.44
N ILE A 274 -4.11 2.03 5.59
CA ILE A 274 -5.40 2.49 5.05
C ILE A 274 -5.08 3.47 3.94
N GLU A 275 -5.37 3.08 2.71
CA GLU A 275 -5.15 3.87 1.51
C GLU A 275 -6.49 4.32 0.92
N GLN A 276 -6.75 5.62 0.92
CA GLN A 276 -7.89 6.24 0.28
C GLN A 276 -7.50 6.75 -1.11
N ILE A 277 -8.11 6.14 -2.12
CA ILE A 277 -8.01 6.56 -3.52
C ILE A 277 -9.26 7.35 -3.87
N VAL A 278 -9.09 8.62 -4.21
CA VAL A 278 -10.16 9.49 -4.69
C VAL A 278 -9.92 9.76 -6.16
N ARG A 279 -10.91 9.40 -6.98
CA ARG A 279 -10.91 9.65 -8.42
C ARG A 279 -11.80 10.85 -8.70
N ALA A 280 -11.31 11.80 -9.49
CA ALA A 280 -12.14 12.86 -10.00
C ALA A 280 -13.31 12.24 -10.78
N LYS A 281 -14.53 12.78 -10.59
CA LYS A 281 -15.65 12.46 -11.48
C LYS A 281 -15.16 12.71 -12.92
N LYS A 282 -15.09 11.65 -13.75
CA LYS A 282 -14.74 11.78 -15.16
C LYS A 282 -15.65 12.87 -15.75
N ARG A 283 -15.09 14.01 -16.18
CA ARG A 283 -15.79 14.84 -17.15
C ARG A 283 -15.84 13.99 -18.40
N THR A 284 -17.02 13.53 -18.77
CA THR A 284 -17.25 12.83 -20.02
C THR A 284 -16.96 13.82 -21.14
N TYR A 285 -15.74 13.79 -21.67
CA TYR A 285 -15.44 14.49 -22.91
C TYR A 285 -15.95 13.62 -24.04
N VAL A 286 -16.97 14.09 -24.75
CA VAL A 286 -17.38 13.51 -26.03
C VAL A 286 -16.35 13.99 -27.05
N THR A 287 -15.31 13.20 -27.26
CA THR A 287 -14.41 13.41 -28.40
C THR A 287 -15.09 12.86 -29.64
N PHE A 288 -15.53 13.74 -30.54
CA PHE A 288 -15.83 13.40 -31.93
C PHE A 288 -14.52 13.27 -32.70
N ALA A 289 -13.69 12.27 -32.37
CA ALA A 289 -12.52 11.94 -33.16
C ALA A 289 -12.93 10.95 -34.27
N PRO A 290 -12.39 11.07 -35.50
CA PRO A 290 -12.61 10.07 -36.54
C PRO A 290 -12.01 8.73 -36.08
N LYS A 291 -12.72 7.62 -36.37
CA LYS A 291 -12.33 6.23 -36.02
C LYS A 291 -10.81 6.03 -36.11
N ASP A 292 -10.16 5.77 -34.98
CA ASP A 292 -8.77 5.32 -34.95
C ASP A 292 -8.65 4.03 -35.78
N GLN A 293 -7.95 4.13 -36.92
CA GLN A 293 -7.49 2.95 -37.63
C GLN A 293 -6.30 2.39 -36.86
N HIS A 294 -6.52 1.30 -36.12
CA HIS A 294 -5.44 0.57 -35.48
C HIS A 294 -4.64 -0.19 -36.55
N ILE A 295 -3.39 0.21 -36.78
CA ILE A 295 -2.42 -0.62 -37.48
C ILE A 295 -1.80 -1.53 -36.42
N ILE A 296 -2.14 -2.82 -36.47
CA ILE A 296 -1.50 -3.85 -35.66
C ILE A 296 -0.17 -4.17 -36.34
N HIS A 297 0.94 -3.88 -35.68
CA HIS A 297 2.25 -4.35 -36.10
C HIS A 297 2.48 -5.73 -35.49
N GLU A 298 2.31 -6.77 -36.30
CA GLU A 298 2.71 -8.14 -35.95
C GLU A 298 4.21 -8.28 -36.22
N PHE A 299 4.93 -8.80 -35.23
CA PHE A 299 6.35 -9.14 -35.37
C PHE A 299 6.49 -10.65 -35.19
N GLU A 300 7.09 -11.32 -36.18
CA GLU A 300 7.55 -12.70 -36.02
C GLU A 300 8.82 -12.70 -35.17
N ILE A 301 8.75 -13.39 -34.04
CA ILE A 301 9.90 -13.64 -33.18
C ILE A 301 10.59 -14.91 -33.71
N PRO A 302 11.88 -14.87 -34.11
CA PRO A 302 12.61 -16.05 -34.57
C PRO A 302 12.61 -17.14 -33.50
N GLU A 303 12.40 -18.40 -33.91
CA GLU A 303 12.34 -19.58 -33.01
C GLU A 303 13.60 -19.74 -32.14
N ASP A 304 14.74 -19.21 -32.61
CA ASP A 304 16.04 -19.28 -31.94
C ASP A 304 16.34 -18.09 -31.01
N SER A 305 15.43 -17.13 -30.90
CA SER A 305 15.62 -15.99 -30.01
C SER A 305 15.48 -16.42 -28.54
N LEU A 306 16.40 -15.95 -27.70
CA LEU A 306 16.36 -16.11 -26.23
C LEU A 306 15.24 -15.25 -25.61
N PHE A 307 14.03 -15.34 -26.14
CA PHE A 307 12.87 -14.74 -25.52
C PHE A 307 12.49 -15.59 -24.32
N ILE A 308 12.82 -15.11 -23.12
CA ILE A 308 12.29 -15.68 -21.87
C ILE A 308 10.89 -15.08 -21.70
N PRO A 309 9.79 -15.79 -22.00
CA PRO A 309 8.47 -15.25 -21.74
C PRO A 309 8.36 -14.94 -20.25
N LEU A 310 7.77 -13.79 -19.91
CA LEU A 310 7.51 -13.39 -18.52
C LEU A 310 6.73 -14.46 -17.71
N SER A 311 6.10 -15.41 -18.39
CA SER A 311 5.45 -16.59 -17.80
C SER A 311 6.43 -17.64 -17.24
N ARG A 312 7.73 -17.59 -17.57
CA ARG A 312 8.77 -18.51 -17.08
C ARG A 312 9.54 -18.00 -15.85
N SER A 313 9.30 -16.78 -15.38
CA SER A 313 9.78 -16.31 -14.06
C SER A 313 8.82 -16.67 -12.91
N LYS A 314 7.92 -17.64 -13.12
CA LYS A 314 7.05 -18.20 -12.07
C LYS A 314 7.92 -18.88 -11.01
N LYS A 315 8.46 -18.11 -10.07
CA LYS A 315 8.71 -18.61 -8.72
C LYS A 315 7.40 -19.24 -8.28
N GLN A 316 7.40 -20.57 -8.15
CA GLN A 316 6.23 -21.37 -7.84
C GLN A 316 5.56 -20.77 -6.60
N THR A 317 4.37 -20.20 -6.76
CA THR A 317 3.63 -19.67 -5.62
C THR A 317 2.96 -20.86 -4.96
N ILE A 318 3.32 -21.11 -3.71
CA ILE A 318 2.86 -22.26 -2.94
C ILE A 318 1.53 -21.89 -2.26
N ASP A 319 0.64 -22.87 -2.11
CA ASP A 319 -0.59 -22.68 -1.33
C ASP A 319 -0.25 -22.40 0.14
N LEU A 320 -0.61 -21.20 0.60
CA LEU A 320 -0.31 -20.76 1.96
C LEU A 320 -1.10 -21.55 3.00
N LEU A 321 -2.38 -21.85 2.76
CA LEU A 321 -3.20 -22.56 3.76
C LEU A 321 -2.67 -23.96 3.97
N LYS A 322 -2.40 -24.67 2.87
CA LYS A 322 -1.84 -26.02 2.93
C LYS A 322 -0.49 -26.03 3.67
N TYR A 323 0.35 -25.02 3.45
CA TYR A 323 1.61 -24.86 4.19
C TYR A 323 1.36 -24.68 5.70
N MET A 324 0.44 -23.79 6.09
CA MET A 324 0.13 -23.52 7.49
C MET A 324 -0.50 -24.73 8.21
N GLU A 325 -1.32 -25.51 7.52
CA GLU A 325 -1.91 -26.76 8.03
C GLU A 325 -0.84 -27.82 8.30
N ASN A 326 0.06 -28.04 7.35
CA ASN A 326 1.18 -28.97 7.52
C ASN A 326 2.08 -28.55 8.70
N LEU A 327 2.31 -27.24 8.84
CA LEU A 327 3.09 -26.67 9.92
C LEU A 327 2.42 -26.91 11.28
N LYS A 328 1.10 -26.72 11.37
CA LYS A 328 0.32 -27.04 12.57
C LYS A 328 0.47 -28.51 12.97
N MET A 329 0.27 -29.44 12.04
CA MET A 329 0.40 -30.88 12.29
C MET A 329 1.80 -31.25 12.77
N THR A 330 2.84 -30.68 12.14
CA THR A 330 4.24 -30.94 12.52
C THR A 330 4.49 -30.54 13.98
N ILE A 331 4.00 -29.36 14.40
CA ILE A 331 4.13 -28.86 15.77
C ILE A 331 3.35 -29.72 16.77
N GLU A 332 2.16 -30.20 16.39
CA GLU A 332 1.35 -31.08 17.24
C GLU A 332 1.99 -32.46 17.44
N THR A 333 2.75 -32.96 16.47
CA THR A 333 3.47 -34.26 16.57
C THR A 333 4.81 -34.20 17.30
N THR A 334 5.41 -33.02 17.47
CA THR A 334 6.71 -32.85 18.16
C THR A 334 6.59 -32.46 19.64
N LYS A 335 5.36 -32.24 20.12
CA LYS A 335 5.03 -32.09 21.55
C LYS A 335 4.56 -33.42 22.10
#